data_AF-A0A7S0P0S7-F1
#
_entry.id   AF-A0A7S0P0S7-F1
#
_cell.length_a   1.000
_cell.length_b   1.000
_cell.length_c   1.000
_cell.angle_alpha   90.00
_cell.angle_beta   90.00
_cell.angle_gamma   90.00
#
_symmetry.space_group_name_H-M   'P 1'
#
loop_
_entity.id
_entity.type
_entity.pdbx_description
1 polymer ?
#
loop_
_entity_poly.entity_id
_entity_poly.type
_entity_poly.pdbx_seq_one_letter_code
_entity_poly.pdbx_strand_id
1 'polypeptide(L)'
;ASHGSVVVAIEHKDGSAIYTETDDGDVRPYVGSVGGESGRESQQRQRAAEVCAVMEQIGDLAVAVTTKVTAVHSFAALSPPLVIDPNTVTLMGHSFGGSTALRAAADLDAARGPRASAVVAIDPWIAGIQLETASTIGVAAAPTLALCTQAMLYPSNDAAIGRVLKTVCER
;
A
#
# COMPACT_ATOMS: atom_id res chain seq x y z
N ALA A 1 -12.80 -9.84 -1.72
CA ALA A 1 -13.33 -10.60 -2.86
C ALA A 1 -14.73 -11.15 -2.59
N SER A 2 -14.90 -12.17 -1.74
CA SER A 2 -16.22 -12.82 -1.50
C SER A 2 -17.32 -11.91 -0.95
N HIS A 3 -16.96 -10.76 -0.38
CA HIS A 3 -17.88 -9.76 0.18
C HIS A 3 -18.11 -8.57 -0.77
N GLY A 4 -17.88 -8.73 -2.08
CA GLY A 4 -18.16 -7.70 -3.08
C GLY A 4 -17.05 -6.68 -3.34
N SER A 5 -15.89 -6.81 -2.69
CA SER A 5 -14.73 -5.93 -2.93
C SER A 5 -13.77 -6.49 -3.99
N VAL A 6 -13.26 -5.61 -4.84
CA VAL A 6 -12.07 -5.86 -5.67
C VAL A 6 -10.82 -5.73 -4.80
N VAL A 7 -9.88 -6.66 -4.93
CA VAL A 7 -8.62 -6.64 -4.18
C VAL A 7 -7.47 -6.59 -5.17
N VAL A 8 -6.65 -5.54 -5.08
CA VAL A 8 -5.42 -5.39 -5.85
C VAL A 8 -4.25 -5.64 -4.89
N ALA A 9 -3.63 -6.80 -4.99
CA ALA A 9 -2.44 -7.14 -4.21
C ALA A 9 -1.19 -6.81 -5.03
N ILE A 10 -0.40 -5.85 -4.56
CA ILE A 10 0.76 -5.34 -5.29
C ILE A 10 2.00 -6.16 -4.91
N GLU A 11 2.68 -6.69 -5.93
CA GLU A 11 4.02 -7.26 -5.77
C GLU A 11 5.05 -6.14 -5.90
N HIS A 12 5.75 -5.85 -4.81
CA HIS A 12 6.70 -4.73 -4.73
C HIS A 12 8.07 -5.11 -5.31
N LYS A 13 8.70 -4.18 -6.05
CA LYS A 13 9.96 -4.41 -6.78
C LYS A 13 11.17 -3.81 -6.08
N ASP A 14 11.07 -3.59 -4.77
CA ASP A 14 12.03 -2.90 -3.91
C ASP A 14 13.04 -3.85 -3.23
N GLY A 15 13.03 -5.13 -3.61
CA GLY A 15 13.87 -6.17 -3.01
C GLY A 15 13.40 -6.65 -1.63
N SER A 16 12.21 -6.24 -1.19
CA SER A 16 11.59 -6.74 0.06
C SER A 16 10.79 -8.02 -0.13
N ALA A 17 10.35 -8.31 -1.36
CA ALA A 17 9.69 -9.57 -1.71
C ALA A 17 10.70 -10.73 -1.74
N ILE A 18 10.24 -11.94 -1.37
CA ILE A 18 11.07 -13.14 -1.43
C ILE A 18 11.46 -13.49 -2.88
N TYR A 19 10.54 -13.20 -3.80
CA TYR A 19 10.65 -13.37 -5.23
C TYR A 19 9.86 -12.27 -5.90
N THR A 20 10.40 -11.72 -6.97
CA THR A 20 9.66 -10.86 -7.88
C THR A 20 10.29 -10.88 -9.27
N GLU A 21 9.46 -10.75 -10.30
CA GLU A 21 9.88 -10.75 -11.69
C GLU A 21 9.20 -9.60 -12.42
N THR A 22 9.94 -8.88 -13.25
CA THR A 22 9.40 -7.80 -14.10
C THR A 22 8.88 -8.36 -15.43
N ASP A 23 8.15 -7.54 -16.19
CA ASP A 23 7.52 -7.97 -17.45
C ASP A 23 8.52 -8.41 -18.54
N ASP A 24 9.79 -8.00 -18.44
CA ASP A 24 10.90 -8.41 -19.30
C ASP A 24 11.65 -9.66 -18.78
N GLY A 25 11.17 -10.27 -17.70
CA GLY A 25 11.73 -11.48 -17.11
C GLY A 25 12.93 -11.25 -16.17
N ASP A 26 13.21 -10.00 -15.78
CA ASP A 26 14.26 -9.71 -14.78
C ASP A 26 13.78 -10.14 -13.38
N VAL A 27 14.42 -11.18 -12.86
CA VAL A 27 14.16 -11.74 -11.52
C VAL A 27 14.94 -10.95 -10.50
N ARG A 28 14.24 -10.31 -9.56
CA ARG A 28 14.87 -9.59 -8.45
C ARG A 28 14.77 -10.43 -7.18
N PRO A 29 15.90 -10.89 -6.62
CA PRO A 29 15.89 -11.67 -5.39
C PRO A 29 15.60 -10.78 -4.18
N TYR A 30 15.25 -11.42 -3.06
CA TYR A 30 15.23 -10.76 -1.77
C TYR A 30 16.63 -10.25 -1.40
N VAL A 31 16.75 -8.93 -1.23
CA VAL A 31 18.02 -8.29 -0.88
C VAL A 31 18.06 -7.86 0.59
N GLY A 32 16.97 -8.04 1.33
CA GLY A 32 16.84 -7.57 2.70
C GLY A 32 17.01 -6.05 2.83
N SER A 33 17.42 -5.60 4.02
CA SER A 33 17.83 -4.22 4.25
C SER A 33 19.31 -4.09 3.89
N VAL A 34 19.60 -3.77 2.62
CA VAL A 34 20.93 -3.29 2.26
C VAL A 34 21.05 -1.86 2.82
N GLY A 35 21.88 -1.67 3.84
CA GLY A 35 22.15 -0.34 4.42
C GLY A 35 21.46 0.00 5.75
N GLY A 36 20.76 -0.94 6.40
CA GLY A 36 20.10 -0.66 7.69
C GLY A 36 18.82 0.17 7.54
N GLU A 37 18.57 1.11 8.47
CA GLU A 37 17.35 1.93 8.48
C GLU A 37 17.17 2.78 7.22
N SER A 38 18.27 3.30 6.64
CA SER A 38 18.22 4.07 5.39
C SER A 38 17.74 3.23 4.19
N GLY A 39 18.09 1.94 4.16
CA GLY A 39 17.59 0.99 3.17
C GLY A 39 16.08 0.78 3.29
N ARG A 40 15.54 0.78 4.52
CA ARG A 40 14.09 0.63 4.76
C ARG A 40 13.29 1.86 4.36
N GLU A 41 13.84 3.05 4.56
CA GLU A 41 13.20 4.28 4.08
C GLU A 41 13.09 4.29 2.55
N SER A 42 14.17 3.97 1.84
CA SER A 42 14.17 3.91 0.37
C SER A 42 13.15 2.91 -0.15
N GLN A 43 13.15 1.70 0.43
CA GLN A 43 12.16 0.65 0.13
C GLN A 43 10.74 1.15 0.36
N GLN A 44 10.45 1.76 1.50
CA GLN A 44 9.10 2.25 1.80
C GLN A 44 8.65 3.32 0.81
N ARG A 45 9.53 4.27 0.44
CA ARG A 45 9.21 5.31 -0.55
C ARG A 45 8.93 4.69 -1.91
N GLN A 46 9.72 3.72 -2.34
CA GLN A 46 9.46 2.99 -3.58
C GLN A 46 8.10 2.29 -3.54
N ARG A 47 7.81 1.54 -2.46
CA ARG A 47 6.52 0.84 -2.31
C ARG A 47 5.34 1.81 -2.31
N ALA A 48 5.47 2.97 -1.66
CA ALA A 48 4.44 4.00 -1.67
C ALA A 48 4.23 4.55 -3.09
N ALA A 49 5.30 4.82 -3.83
CA ALA A 49 5.21 5.25 -5.23
C ALA A 49 4.53 4.21 -6.13
N GLU A 50 4.82 2.92 -5.93
CA GLU A 50 4.15 1.82 -6.64
C GLU A 50 2.64 1.78 -6.33
N VAL A 51 2.25 1.98 -5.06
CA VAL A 51 0.83 2.09 -4.66
C VAL A 51 0.17 3.31 -5.31
N CYS A 52 0.83 4.47 -5.30
CA CYS A 52 0.31 5.68 -5.92
C CYS A 52 0.11 5.50 -7.44
N ALA A 53 1.07 4.88 -8.12
CA ALA A 53 0.98 4.62 -9.55
C ALA A 53 -0.21 3.68 -9.89
N VAL A 54 -0.49 2.69 -9.05
CA VAL A 54 -1.68 1.83 -9.19
C VAL A 54 -2.96 2.63 -8.97
N MET A 55 -3.00 3.51 -7.96
CA MET A 55 -4.15 4.37 -7.67
C MET A 55 -4.48 5.32 -8.82
N GLU A 56 -3.47 5.90 -9.47
CA GLU A 56 -3.63 6.76 -10.64
C GLU A 56 -4.23 6.01 -11.85
N GLN A 57 -3.98 4.71 -11.95
CA GLN A 57 -4.41 3.85 -13.07
C GLN A 57 -5.59 2.93 -12.72
N ILE A 58 -6.23 3.11 -11.55
CA ILE A 58 -7.21 2.13 -11.04
C ILE A 58 -8.44 1.97 -11.96
N GLY A 59 -8.84 3.05 -12.64
CA GLY A 59 -9.92 3.00 -13.64
C GLY A 59 -9.53 2.18 -14.87
N ASP A 60 -8.33 2.39 -15.38
CA ASP A 60 -7.79 1.66 -16.54
C ASP A 60 -7.55 0.18 -16.21
N LEU A 61 -7.17 -0.12 -14.98
CA LEU A 61 -7.00 -1.49 -14.50
C LEU A 61 -8.30 -2.31 -14.64
N ALA A 62 -9.45 -1.73 -14.32
CA ALA A 62 -10.75 -2.40 -14.43
C ALA A 62 -11.05 -2.81 -15.89
N VAL A 63 -10.75 -1.90 -16.83
CA VAL A 63 -10.92 -2.12 -18.27
C VAL A 63 -9.94 -3.20 -18.77
N ALA A 64 -8.68 -3.12 -18.37
CA ALA A 64 -7.65 -4.07 -18.76
C ALA A 64 -7.95 -5.50 -18.28
N VAL A 65 -8.41 -5.65 -17.03
CA VAL A 65 -8.80 -6.96 -16.48
C VAL A 65 -10.01 -7.52 -17.23
N THR A 66 -11.05 -6.71 -17.45
CA THR A 66 -12.24 -7.13 -18.20
C THR A 66 -11.86 -7.62 -19.60
N THR A 67 -11.02 -6.86 -20.30
CA THR A 67 -10.57 -7.19 -21.66
C THR A 67 -9.81 -8.51 -21.68
N LYS A 68 -8.84 -8.70 -20.78
CA LYS A 68 -8.07 -9.96 -20.69
C LYS A 68 -8.95 -11.17 -20.38
N VAL A 69 -9.90 -11.04 -19.44
CA VAL A 69 -10.79 -12.15 -19.07
C VAL A 69 -11.73 -12.52 -20.23
N THR A 70 -12.31 -11.54 -20.93
CA THR A 70 -13.18 -11.79 -22.10
C THR A 70 -12.43 -12.44 -23.27
N ALA A 71 -11.15 -12.12 -23.47
CA ALA A 71 -10.34 -12.74 -24.51
C ALA A 71 -10.06 -14.23 -24.26
N VAL A 72 -10.02 -14.66 -23.00
CA VAL A 72 -9.70 -16.05 -22.61
C VAL A 72 -10.96 -16.88 -22.38
N HIS A 73 -12.07 -16.26 -21.95
CA HIS A 73 -13.29 -16.97 -21.59
C HIS A 73 -14.50 -16.49 -22.40
N SER A 74 -14.97 -17.33 -23.31
CA SER A 74 -16.10 -17.05 -24.22
C SER A 74 -17.40 -16.68 -23.50
N PHE A 75 -17.61 -17.20 -22.27
CA PHE A 75 -18.77 -16.89 -21.43
C PHE A 75 -18.64 -15.58 -20.64
N ALA A 76 -17.43 -15.02 -20.52
CA ALA A 76 -17.22 -13.75 -19.83
C ALA A 76 -17.80 -12.56 -20.60
N ALA A 77 -18.02 -12.69 -21.91
CA ALA A 77 -18.70 -11.68 -22.73
C ALA A 77 -20.16 -11.43 -22.31
N LEU A 78 -20.77 -12.36 -21.56
CA LEU A 78 -22.13 -12.20 -21.02
C LEU A 78 -22.14 -11.58 -19.60
N SER A 79 -20.97 -11.40 -18.98
CA SER A 79 -20.86 -10.78 -17.67
C SER A 79 -20.72 -9.26 -17.81
N PRO A 80 -21.30 -8.47 -16.89
CA PRO A 80 -21.05 -7.04 -16.87
C PRO A 80 -19.55 -6.77 -16.65
N PRO A 81 -19.02 -5.65 -17.19
CA PRO A 81 -17.62 -5.31 -17.01
C PRO A 81 -17.28 -5.12 -15.53
N LEU A 82 -16.02 -5.37 -15.17
CA LEU A 82 -15.53 -5.02 -13.84
C LEU A 82 -15.62 -3.51 -13.66
N VAL A 83 -16.24 -3.06 -12.57
CA VAL A 83 -16.31 -1.65 -12.19
C VAL A 83 -15.57 -1.47 -10.88
N ILE A 84 -14.65 -0.51 -10.86
CA ILE A 84 -13.97 -0.07 -9.64
C ILE A 84 -14.34 1.40 -9.42
N ASP A 85 -14.92 1.73 -8.27
CA ASP A 85 -15.12 3.12 -7.87
C ASP A 85 -13.81 3.67 -7.30
N PRO A 86 -13.14 4.62 -7.99
CA PRO A 86 -11.87 5.17 -7.54
C PRO A 86 -11.99 6.00 -6.26
N ASN A 87 -13.22 6.40 -5.86
CA ASN A 87 -13.43 7.23 -4.67
C ASN A 87 -13.61 6.42 -3.39
N THR A 88 -13.76 5.09 -3.48
CA THR A 88 -14.00 4.21 -2.32
C THR A 88 -12.85 3.22 -2.11
N VAL A 89 -11.62 3.60 -2.47
CA VAL A 89 -10.45 2.72 -2.33
C VAL A 89 -9.89 2.80 -0.92
N THR A 90 -9.72 1.65 -0.28
CA THR A 90 -9.04 1.52 1.02
C THR A 90 -7.65 0.97 0.80
N LEU A 91 -6.64 1.61 1.41
CA LEU A 91 -5.28 1.06 1.41
C LEU A 91 -5.11 0.14 2.62
N MET A 92 -4.60 -1.06 2.39
CA MET A 92 -4.36 -2.02 3.46
C MET A 92 -2.98 -2.64 3.31
N GLY A 93 -2.30 -2.88 4.42
CA GLY A 93 -1.05 -3.60 4.40
C GLY A 93 -0.67 -4.21 5.74
N HIS A 94 0.11 -5.29 5.67
CA HIS A 94 0.59 -6.04 6.83
C HIS A 94 2.08 -5.82 7.08
N SER A 95 2.51 -5.70 8.34
CA SER A 95 3.92 -5.53 8.71
C SER A 95 4.51 -4.31 8.00
N PHE A 96 5.56 -4.48 7.19
CA PHE A 96 6.12 -3.40 6.37
C PHE A 96 5.09 -2.83 5.39
N GLY A 97 4.10 -3.63 4.96
CA GLY A 97 2.97 -3.14 4.16
C GLY A 97 2.07 -2.17 4.91
N GLY A 98 1.95 -2.28 6.23
CA GLY A 98 1.16 -1.35 7.03
C GLY A 98 1.77 0.06 6.99
N SER A 99 3.10 0.16 7.12
CA SER A 99 3.81 1.43 6.99
C SER A 99 3.80 1.97 5.56
N THR A 100 3.87 1.10 4.54
CA THR A 100 3.64 1.48 3.14
C THR A 100 2.24 2.08 2.92
N ALA A 101 1.18 1.47 3.45
CA ALA A 101 -0.19 1.96 3.27
C ALA A 101 -0.39 3.36 3.89
N LEU A 102 0.16 3.57 5.10
CA LEU A 102 0.18 4.89 5.76
C LEU A 102 0.90 5.92 4.90
N ARG A 103 2.10 5.59 4.43
CA ARG A 103 2.92 6.50 3.62
C ARG A 103 2.27 6.84 2.29
N ALA A 104 1.79 5.84 1.56
CA ALA A 104 1.13 6.01 0.28
C ALA A 104 -0.11 6.90 0.41
N ALA A 105 -0.92 6.72 1.45
CA ALA A 105 -2.07 7.58 1.71
C ALA A 105 -1.64 9.05 1.83
N ALA A 106 -0.55 9.32 2.55
CA ALA A 106 -0.06 10.67 2.74
C ALA A 106 0.51 11.29 1.47
N ASP A 107 1.26 10.52 0.68
CA ASP A 107 1.80 10.97 -0.59
C ASP A 107 0.66 11.30 -1.58
N LEU A 108 -0.42 10.50 -1.60
CA LEU A 108 -1.64 10.78 -2.37
C LEU A 108 -2.35 12.06 -1.93
N ASP A 109 -2.51 12.26 -0.62
CA ASP A 109 -3.14 13.47 -0.08
C ASP A 109 -2.33 14.73 -0.42
N ALA A 110 -1.00 14.64 -0.32
CA ALA A 110 -0.08 15.73 -0.67
C ALA A 110 -0.09 16.05 -2.17
N ALA A 111 -0.19 15.04 -3.04
CA ALA A 111 -0.24 15.20 -4.49
C ALA A 111 -1.56 15.81 -5.01
N ARG A 112 -2.59 15.95 -4.14
CA ARG A 112 -3.96 16.34 -4.53
C ARG A 112 -4.57 15.45 -5.63
N GLY A 113 -4.13 14.19 -5.69
CA GLY A 113 -4.60 13.18 -6.63
C GLY A 113 -5.75 12.34 -6.06
N PRO A 114 -5.97 11.10 -6.57
CA PRO A 114 -6.90 10.15 -5.99
C PRO A 114 -6.61 9.95 -4.51
N ARG A 115 -7.65 9.95 -3.67
CA ARG A 115 -7.48 9.83 -2.21
C ARG A 115 -7.83 8.43 -1.74
N ALA A 116 -7.07 7.93 -0.77
CA ALA A 116 -7.49 6.78 0.00
C ALA A 116 -8.70 7.18 0.86
N SER A 117 -9.80 6.42 0.75
CA SER A 117 -11.00 6.59 1.58
C SER A 117 -10.78 6.16 3.02
N ALA A 118 -9.87 5.21 3.24
CA ALA A 118 -9.42 4.74 4.55
C ALA A 118 -8.05 4.04 4.44
N VAL A 119 -7.41 3.85 5.59
CA VAL A 119 -6.17 3.07 5.74
C VAL A 119 -6.37 1.99 6.80
N VAL A 120 -5.97 0.75 6.51
CA VAL A 120 -5.91 -0.33 7.49
C VAL A 120 -4.49 -0.88 7.59
N ALA A 121 -3.85 -0.59 8.71
CA ALA A 121 -2.51 -1.04 9.04
C ALA A 121 -2.57 -2.29 9.94
N ILE A 122 -2.24 -3.45 9.39
CA ILE A 122 -2.24 -4.72 10.12
C ILE A 122 -0.83 -4.98 10.64
N ASP A 123 -0.67 -5.08 11.95
CA ASP A 123 0.61 -5.35 12.60
C ASP A 123 1.76 -4.48 12.05
N PRO A 124 1.56 -3.15 11.93
CA PRO A 124 2.47 -2.33 11.14
C PRO A 124 3.87 -2.32 11.74
N TRP A 125 4.86 -2.56 10.89
CA TRP A 125 6.25 -2.34 11.20
C TRP A 125 6.64 -0.94 10.72
N ILE A 126 6.80 -0.01 11.65
CA ILE A 126 7.00 1.44 11.37
C ILE A 126 8.43 1.75 10.90
N ALA A 127 9.24 0.74 10.56
CA ALA A 127 10.53 0.96 9.92
C ALA A 127 10.40 1.72 8.60
N GLY A 128 11.34 2.63 8.35
CA GLY A 128 11.38 3.48 7.16
C GLY A 128 10.53 4.76 7.25
N ILE A 129 9.62 4.88 8.22
CA ILE A 129 8.92 6.15 8.47
C ILE A 129 9.84 7.10 9.25
N GLN A 130 10.06 8.31 8.73
CA GLN A 130 10.80 9.37 9.43
C GLN A 130 9.90 10.04 10.48
N LEU A 131 10.04 9.61 11.73
CA LEU A 131 9.18 10.05 12.84
C LEU A 131 9.59 11.39 13.47
N GLU A 132 10.70 11.99 13.04
CA GLU A 132 11.33 13.14 13.71
C GLU A 132 10.65 14.48 13.41
N THR A 133 9.87 14.60 12.33
CA THR A 133 9.07 15.81 12.07
C THR A 133 7.63 15.47 11.69
N ALA A 134 6.65 16.20 12.25
CA ALA A 134 5.22 15.98 11.94
C ALA A 134 4.89 16.15 10.45
N SER A 135 5.68 16.96 9.73
CA SER A 135 5.61 17.09 8.27
C SER A 135 6.14 15.86 7.50
N THR A 136 6.98 15.02 8.12
CA THR A 136 7.61 13.84 7.49
C THR A 136 7.07 12.49 7.96
N ILE A 137 6.27 12.46 9.04
CA ILE A 137 5.60 11.23 9.51
C ILE A 137 4.76 10.60 8.39
N GLY A 138 4.37 11.38 7.37
CA GLY A 138 3.82 10.84 6.13
C GLY A 138 2.51 10.10 6.41
N VAL A 139 1.58 10.77 7.09
CA VAL A 139 0.22 10.29 7.33
C VAL A 139 -0.82 11.20 6.67
N ALA A 140 -1.85 10.59 6.10
CA ALA A 140 -3.01 11.28 5.54
C ALA A 140 -4.06 11.59 6.60
N ALA A 141 -4.99 12.50 6.28
CA ALA A 141 -6.22 12.70 7.05
C ALA A 141 -7.26 11.55 6.88
N ALA A 142 -6.93 10.52 6.10
CA ALA A 142 -7.83 9.39 5.89
C ALA A 142 -8.10 8.64 7.21
N PRO A 143 -9.37 8.23 7.48
CA PRO A 143 -9.68 7.36 8.61
C PRO A 143 -8.76 6.16 8.65
N THR A 144 -8.06 5.97 9.77
CA THR A 144 -7.01 4.95 9.90
C THR A 144 -7.34 3.99 11.04
N LEU A 145 -7.30 2.69 10.73
CA LEU A 145 -7.41 1.61 11.70
C LEU A 145 -6.07 0.87 11.80
N ALA A 146 -5.53 0.76 13.01
CA ALA A 146 -4.39 -0.11 13.30
C ALA A 146 -4.86 -1.36 14.04
N LEU A 147 -4.55 -2.53 13.49
CA LEU A 147 -4.84 -3.84 14.11
C LEU A 147 -3.53 -4.43 14.58
N CYS A 148 -3.30 -4.50 15.89
CA CYS A 148 -2.02 -4.95 16.44
C CYS A 148 -2.17 -6.22 17.27
N THR A 149 -1.26 -7.16 17.07
CA THR A 149 -1.00 -8.32 17.91
C THR A 149 0.08 -7.98 18.94
N GLN A 150 0.12 -8.72 20.04
CA GLN A 150 1.13 -8.50 21.08
C GLN A 150 2.57 -8.65 20.57
N ALA A 151 2.80 -9.49 19.56
CA ALA A 151 4.14 -9.76 19.03
C ALA A 151 4.76 -8.54 18.31
N MET A 152 3.93 -7.67 17.70
CA MET A 152 4.40 -6.49 16.99
C MET A 152 4.45 -5.22 17.85
N LEU A 153 4.03 -5.30 19.11
CA LEU A 153 4.06 -4.21 20.08
C LEU A 153 5.30 -4.26 20.98
N TYR A 154 6.47 -4.55 20.39
CA TYR A 154 7.72 -4.36 21.12
C TYR A 154 7.98 -2.85 21.34
N PRO A 155 8.66 -2.45 22.42
CA PRO A 155 8.58 -1.07 22.94
C PRO A 155 8.86 0.04 21.94
N SER A 156 9.84 -0.13 21.04
CA SER A 156 10.16 0.90 20.04
C SER A 156 9.12 0.99 18.92
N ASN A 157 8.52 -0.11 18.49
CA ASN A 157 7.47 -0.09 17.47
C ASN A 157 6.13 0.36 18.04
N ASP A 158 5.78 -0.04 19.26
CA ASP A 158 4.60 0.47 19.96
C ASP A 158 4.63 2.01 20.09
N ALA A 159 5.74 2.56 20.59
CA ALA A 159 5.93 4.00 20.66
C ALA A 159 5.85 4.68 19.28
N ALA A 160 6.36 4.03 18.23
CA ALA A 160 6.31 4.55 16.87
C ALA A 160 4.87 4.55 16.31
N ILE A 161 4.11 3.47 16.49
CA ILE A 161 2.69 3.37 16.12
C ILE A 161 1.90 4.45 16.85
N GLY A 162 2.11 4.61 18.15
CA GLY A 162 1.45 5.65 18.95
C GLY A 162 1.70 7.05 18.42
N ARG A 163 2.93 7.38 18.00
CA ARG A 163 3.25 8.67 17.36
C ARG A 163 2.51 8.84 16.04
N VAL A 164 2.55 7.84 15.16
CA VAL A 164 1.86 7.86 13.86
C VAL A 164 0.37 8.10 14.04
N LEU A 165 -0.28 7.32 14.91
CA LEU A 165 -1.73 7.43 15.15
C LEU A 165 -2.10 8.76 15.81
N LYS A 166 -1.29 9.27 16.72
CA LYS A 166 -1.48 10.62 17.28
C LYS A 166 -1.45 11.67 16.18
N THR A 167 -0.49 11.61 15.25
CA THR A 167 -0.40 12.57 14.14
C THR A 167 -1.58 12.45 13.17
N VAL A 168 -2.12 11.24 12.94
CA VAL A 168 -3.36 11.06 12.16
C VAL A 168 -4.52 11.79 12.83
N CYS A 169 -4.68 11.68 14.15
CA CYS A 169 -5.76 12.34 14.90
C CYS A 169 -5.66 13.88 14.94
N GLU A 170 -4.48 14.44 14.69
CA GLU A 170 -4.22 15.88 14.71
C GLU A 170 -4.43 16.57 13.34
N ARG A 171 -4.74 15.80 12.29
CA ARG A 171 -5.03 16.30 10.92
C ARG A 171 -6.53 16.39 10.66
#